data_AF-X1KPI7-F1
#
_entry.id   AF-X1KPI7-F1
#
_cell.length_a   1.000
_cell.length_b   1.000
_cell.length_c   1.000
_cell.angle_alpha   90.00
_cell.angle_beta   90.00
_cell.angle_gamma   90.00
#
_symmetry.space_group_name_H-M   'P 1'
#
loop_
_entity.id
_entity.type
_entity.pdbx_description
1 polymer ?
#
loop_
_entity_poly.entity_id
_entity_poly.type
_entity_poly.pdbx_seq_one_letter_code
_entity_poly.pdbx_strand_id
1 'polypeptide(L)'
;MPEYVVERTAKILSRKFKKSLNGAKVLLLGVAFKKDIADLRESPALEIIKKLEEEGAIISYYDPYISEFTSNKKEYKSLKELTKEEIREDDIVIITTA
;
A
#
# COMPACT_ATOMS: atom_id res chain seq x y z
N MET A 1 -1.28 15.06 -1.22
CA MET A 1 -0.08 14.24 -0.88
C MET A 1 -0.17 12.80 -1.40
N PRO A 2 -1.32 12.10 -1.37
CA PRO A 2 -1.46 10.76 -1.97
C PRO A 2 -1.00 10.68 -3.43
N GLU A 3 -1.44 11.62 -4.27
CA GLU A 3 -1.03 11.74 -5.68
C GLU A 3 0.49 11.74 -5.87
N TYR A 4 1.19 12.50 -5.03
CA TYR A 4 2.65 12.58 -5.10
C TYR A 4 3.31 11.23 -4.79
N VAL A 5 2.78 10.47 -3.82
CA VAL A 5 3.29 9.13 -3.50
C VAL A 5 3.12 8.19 -4.69
N VAL A 6 1.96 8.21 -5.33
CA VAL A 6 1.66 7.39 -6.52
C VAL A 6 2.58 7.76 -7.68
N GLU A 7 2.71 9.04 -8.00
CA GLU A 7 3.56 9.53 -9.09
C GLU A 7 5.05 9.21 -8.84
N ARG A 8 5.51 9.36 -7.59
CA ARG A 8 6.88 9.01 -7.20
C ARG A 8 7.13 7.51 -7.30
N THR A 9 6.17 6.70 -6.88
CA THR A 9 6.22 5.23 -7.01
C THR A 9 6.37 4.83 -8.47
N ALA A 10 5.53 5.36 -9.36
CA ALA A 10 5.60 5.14 -10.79
C ALA A 10 6.98 5.53 -11.36
N LYS A 11 7.49 6.71 -10.99
CA LYS A 11 8.80 7.20 -11.44
C LYS A 11 9.95 6.29 -10.97
N ILE A 12 9.91 5.78 -9.74
CA ILE A 12 10.95 4.88 -9.20
C ILE A 12 10.95 3.55 -9.97
N LEU A 13 9.78 2.91 -10.07
CA LEU A 13 9.63 1.64 -10.79
C LEU A 13 10.08 1.75 -12.24
N SER A 14 9.62 2.80 -12.94
CA SER A 14 9.95 3.01 -14.35
C SER A 14 11.44 3.32 -14.56
N ARG A 15 12.02 4.25 -13.78
CA ARG A 15 13.39 4.71 -14.03
C ARG A 15 14.44 3.70 -13.59
N LYS A 16 14.26 3.05 -12.45
CA LYS A 16 15.26 2.15 -11.86
C LYS A 16 15.10 0.71 -12.33
N PHE A 17 13.86 0.26 -12.50
CA PHE A 17 13.56 -1.17 -12.71
C PHE A 17 12.90 -1.45 -14.06
N LYS A 18 12.63 -0.41 -14.87
CA LYS A 18 11.93 -0.52 -16.16
C LYS A 18 10.57 -1.23 -16.04
N LYS A 19 9.92 -1.06 -14.88
CA LYS A 19 8.62 -1.67 -14.57
C LYS A 19 7.52 -0.61 -14.54
N SER A 20 6.33 -0.96 -15.04
CA SER A 20 5.12 -0.13 -14.93
C SER A 20 4.44 -0.32 -13.57
N LEU A 21 3.52 0.57 -13.20
CA LEU A 21 2.62 0.35 -12.06
C LEU A 21 1.64 -0.80 -12.34
N ASN A 22 1.13 -0.90 -13.57
CA ASN A 22 0.28 -2.00 -13.96
C ASN A 22 1.01 -3.35 -13.79
N GLY A 23 0.47 -4.22 -12.94
CA GLY A 23 1.03 -5.51 -12.56
C GLY A 23 2.19 -5.45 -11.55
N ALA A 24 2.54 -4.28 -11.02
CA ALA A 24 3.52 -4.18 -9.94
C ALA A 24 2.90 -4.63 -8.61
N LYS A 25 3.62 -5.44 -7.85
CA LYS A 25 3.29 -5.81 -6.47
C LYS A 25 3.77 -4.70 -5.54
N VAL A 26 2.85 -4.12 -4.78
CA VAL A 26 3.13 -2.99 -3.88
C VAL A 26 2.65 -3.34 -2.48
N LEU A 27 3.57 -3.32 -1.52
CA LEU A 27 3.27 -3.51 -0.11
C LEU A 27 3.16 -2.17 0.61
N LEU A 28 2.01 -1.93 1.25
CA LEU A 28 1.84 -0.82 2.18
C LEU A 28 2.11 -1.26 3.61
N LEU A 29 3.01 -0.55 4.29
CA LEU A 29 3.26 -0.70 5.73
C LEU A 29 2.53 0.40 6.49
N GLY A 30 1.46 0.01 7.18
CA GLY A 30 0.56 0.87 7.92
C GLY A 30 -0.58 1.42 7.07
N VAL A 31 -1.82 1.16 7.48
CA VAL A 31 -3.04 1.75 6.88
C VAL A 31 -3.79 2.63 7.87
N ALA A 32 -3.47 2.58 9.16
CA ALA A 32 -4.04 3.46 10.16
C ALA A 32 -3.72 4.95 9.92
N PHE A 33 -4.67 5.83 10.21
CA PHE A 33 -4.56 7.29 10.09
C PHE A 33 -3.51 7.87 11.04
N LYS A 34 -3.38 7.28 12.23
CA LYS A 34 -2.40 7.64 13.25
C LYS A 34 -1.77 6.37 13.81
N LYS A 35 -0.57 6.52 14.33
CA LYS A 35 0.08 5.49 15.13
C LYS A 35 -0.84 5.05 16.28
N ASP A 36 -0.80 3.76 16.59
CA ASP A 36 -1.37 3.16 17.79
C ASP A 36 -2.90 3.21 17.91
N ILE A 37 -3.62 3.57 16.85
CA ILE A 37 -5.10 3.51 16.82
C ILE A 37 -5.62 2.84 15.56
N ALA A 38 -6.70 2.08 15.70
CA ALA A 38 -7.42 1.45 14.60
C ALA A 38 -8.41 2.44 13.94
N ASP A 39 -7.94 3.60 13.45
CA ASP A 39 -8.77 4.58 12.75
C ASP A 39 -8.39 4.70 11.28
N LEU A 40 -9.36 4.48 10.40
CA LEU A 40 -9.19 4.50 8.94
C LEU A 40 -9.94 5.65 8.26
N ARG A 41 -10.78 6.40 8.99
CA ARG A 41 -11.78 7.31 8.39
C ARG A 41 -11.17 8.40 7.51
N GLU A 42 -9.99 8.89 7.88
CA GLU A 42 -9.26 9.91 7.15
C GLU A 42 -7.86 9.43 6.74
N SER A 43 -7.64 8.11 6.68
CA SER A 43 -6.33 7.58 6.36
C SER A 43 -5.93 7.91 4.91
N PRO A 44 -4.81 8.63 4.69
CA PRO A 44 -4.32 8.89 3.34
C PRO A 44 -3.88 7.60 2.63
N ALA A 45 -3.60 6.52 3.38
CA ALA A 45 -3.24 5.23 2.82
C ALA A 45 -4.39 4.65 1.97
N LEU A 46 -5.65 4.87 2.35
CA LEU A 46 -6.80 4.38 1.57
C LEU A 46 -6.88 5.05 0.19
N GLU A 47 -6.57 6.34 0.11
CA GLU A 47 -6.53 7.06 -1.17
C GLU A 47 -5.34 6.61 -2.03
N ILE A 48 -4.18 6.33 -1.40
CA ILE A 48 -3.01 5.78 -2.09
C ILE A 48 -3.33 4.39 -2.67
N ILE A 49 -3.91 3.48 -1.87
CA ILE A 49 -4.32 2.14 -2.31
C ILE A 49 -5.23 2.25 -3.52
N LYS A 50 -6.29 3.07 -3.41
CA LYS A 50 -7.26 3.25 -4.50
C LYS A 50 -6.58 3.70 -5.80
N LYS A 51 -5.73 4.72 -5.73
CA LYS A 51 -5.05 5.27 -6.93
C LYS A 51 -4.05 4.29 -7.53
N LEU A 52 -3.33 3.53 -6.70
CA LEU A 52 -2.42 2.49 -7.21
C LEU A 52 -3.20 1.35 -7.90
N GLU A 53 -4.34 0.96 -7.35
CA GLU A 53 -5.22 -0.04 -7.98
C GLU A 53 -5.83 0.46 -9.29
N GLU A 54 -6.21 1.75 -9.37
CA GLU A 54 -6.66 2.39 -10.61
C GLU A 54 -5.58 2.32 -11.72
N GLU A 55 -4.30 2.38 -11.34
CA GLU A 55 -3.14 2.19 -12.24
C GLU A 55 -2.80 0.71 -12.52
N GLY A 56 -3.55 -0.23 -11.93
CA GLY A 56 -3.39 -1.67 -12.13
C GLY A 56 -2.34 -2.34 -11.23
N ALA A 57 -1.89 -1.69 -10.15
CA ALA A 57 -1.00 -2.30 -9.18
C ALA A 57 -1.72 -3.38 -8.34
N ILE A 58 -0.97 -4.38 -7.91
CA ILE A 58 -1.41 -5.45 -7.02
C ILE A 58 -1.00 -5.06 -5.61
N ILE A 59 -1.98 -4.82 -4.74
CA ILE A 59 -1.73 -4.27 -3.41
C ILE A 59 -1.78 -5.35 -2.33
N SER A 60 -0.74 -5.39 -1.50
CA SER A 60 -0.72 -6.03 -0.19
C SER A 60 -0.55 -4.94 0.88
N TYR A 61 -1.00 -5.21 2.11
CA TYR A 61 -0.71 -4.32 3.23
C TYR A 61 -0.45 -5.09 4.51
N TYR A 62 0.33 -4.47 5.39
CA TYR A 62 0.54 -4.95 6.75
C TYR A 62 0.31 -3.78 7.72
N ASP A 63 -0.54 -4.00 8.71
CA ASP A 63 -0.74 -3.08 9.83
C ASP A 63 -0.96 -3.89 11.12
N PRO A 64 -0.23 -3.59 12.22
CA PRO A 64 -0.38 -4.29 13.49
C PRO A 64 -1.75 -4.11 14.18
N TYR A 65 -2.48 -3.03 13.85
CA TYR A 65 -3.72 -2.64 14.50
C TYR A 65 -4.95 -2.85 13.62
N ILE A 66 -4.77 -2.96 12.31
CA ILE A 66 -5.82 -3.20 11.33
C ILE A 66 -5.60 -4.54 10.66
N SER A 67 -6.33 -5.58 11.10
CA SER A 67 -6.27 -6.92 10.50
C SER A 67 -7.07 -7.04 9.20
N GLU A 68 -8.16 -6.28 9.10
CA GLU A 68 -9.01 -6.21 7.93
C GLU A 68 -9.74 -4.88 7.87
N PHE A 69 -10.05 -4.43 6.67
CA PHE A 69 -10.94 -3.30 6.47
C PHE A 69 -11.72 -3.43 5.17
N THR A 70 -12.82 -2.70 5.07
CA THR A 70 -13.60 -2.59 3.84
C THR A 70 -13.50 -1.17 3.30
N SER A 71 -13.15 -1.04 2.02
CA SER A 71 -13.15 0.23 1.30
C SER A 71 -13.74 0.03 -0.08
N ASN A 72 -14.64 0.92 -0.50
CA ASN A 72 -15.33 0.82 -1.80
C ASN A 72 -15.97 -0.55 -2.10
N LYS A 73 -16.60 -1.18 -1.09
CA LYS A 73 -17.21 -2.53 -1.17
C LYS A 73 -16.22 -3.68 -1.44
N LYS A 74 -14.92 -3.42 -1.34
CA LYS A 74 -13.86 -4.42 -1.38
C LYS A 74 -13.31 -4.65 0.02
N GLU A 75 -13.16 -5.91 0.38
CA GLU A 75 -12.53 -6.33 1.63
C GLU A 75 -11.02 -6.46 1.43
N TYR A 76 -10.25 -5.93 2.37
CA TYR A 76 -8.79 -5.96 2.37
C TYR A 76 -8.33 -6.65 3.65
N LYS A 77 -7.49 -7.68 3.50
CA LYS A 77 -6.92 -8.43 4.63
C LYS A 77 -5.44 -8.13 4.76
N SER A 78 -5.04 -7.81 5.98
CA SER A 78 -3.65 -7.54 6.33
C SER A 78 -2.85 -8.82 6.21
N LEU A 79 -1.58 -8.70 5.85
CA LEU A 79 -0.64 -9.82 5.99
C LEU A 79 -0.60 -10.25 7.46
N LYS A 80 -0.58 -11.56 7.70
CA LYS A 80 -0.54 -12.10 9.07
C LYS A 80 0.75 -11.73 9.78
N GLU A 81 1.86 -11.80 9.05
CA GLU A 81 3.20 -11.51 9.54
C GLU A 81 4.00 -10.81 8.44
N LEU A 82 4.87 -9.89 8.85
CA LEU A 82 5.80 -9.24 7.96
C LEU A 82 7.10 -10.05 7.90
N THR A 83 7.15 -11.03 7.00
CA THR A 83 8.33 -11.88 6.80
C THR A 83 9.28 -11.27 5.77
N LYS A 84 10.52 -11.77 5.72
CA LYS A 84 11.50 -11.30 4.71
C LYS A 84 11.08 -11.72 3.31
N GLU A 85 10.41 -12.85 3.21
CA GLU A 85 9.92 -13.46 1.98
C GLU A 85 8.82 -12.57 1.38
N GLU A 86 7.83 -12.18 2.17
CA GLU A 86 6.76 -11.26 1.74
C GLU A 86 7.36 -9.95 1.19
N ILE A 87 8.24 -9.29 1.96
CA ILE A 87 8.90 -8.04 1.54
C ILE A 87 9.69 -8.20 0.22
N ARG A 88 10.29 -9.37 -0.01
CA ARG A 88 11.10 -9.65 -1.20
C ARG A 88 10.28 -9.93 -2.44
N GLU A 89 9.04 -10.38 -2.28
CA GLU A 89 8.14 -10.63 -3.40
C GLU A 89 7.56 -9.35 -3.99
N ASP A 90 7.47 -8.28 -3.19
CA ASP A 90 6.99 -6.99 -3.64
C ASP A 90 8.04 -6.21 -4.43
N ASP A 91 7.59 -5.50 -5.47
CA ASP A 91 8.46 -4.65 -6.29
C ASP A 91 8.85 -3.36 -5.58
N ILE A 92 7.99 -2.90 -4.68
CA ILE A 92 8.22 -1.71 -3.86
C ILE A 92 7.40 -1.76 -2.58
N VAL A 93 7.98 -1.23 -1.51
CA VAL A 93 7.34 -1.06 -0.21
C VAL A 93 7.12 0.43 0.05
N ILE A 94 5.91 0.79 0.44
CA ILE A 94 5.52 2.16 0.80
C ILE A 94 5.18 2.19 2.29
N ILE A 95 5.86 3.05 3.05
CA ILE A 95 5.59 3.23 4.48
C ILE A 95 4.65 4.43 4.63
N THR A 96 3.46 4.21 5.18
CA THR A 96 2.39 5.21 5.26
C THR A 96 2.04 5.61 6.70
N THR A 97 2.42 4.81 7.70
CA THR A 97 2.20 5.11 9.12
C THR A 97 3.51 4.87 9.90
N ALA A 98 3.83 5.77 10.84
CA ALA A 98 5.05 5.73 11.67
C ALA A 98 4.72 5.84 13.16
#